data_AF-A0A3M2ESP1-F1
#
_entry.id   AF-A0A3M2ESP1-F1
#
_cell.length_a   1.000
_cell.length_b   1.000
_cell.length_c   1.000
_cell.angle_alpha   90.00
_cell.angle_beta   90.00
_cell.angle_gamma   90.00
#
_symmetry.space_group_name_H-M   'P 1'
#
loop_
_entity.id
_entity.type
_entity.pdbx_description
1 polymer ?
#
loop_
_entity_poly.entity_id
_entity_poly.type
_entity_poly.pdbx_seq_one_letter_code
_entity_poly.pdbx_strand_id
1 'polypeptide(L)'
;YNPTTASLRVNAIRAAATSILARPDVTRLDLVGLEVAGPWTLLARALLPDVHATEVDLAALADDTDIPFLSDLFIPLLRRAGDVRTAAVMIAPAPLTLHGLPEGPLRTWFEDVYRAAGARPMLSVHGPRP
;
A
#
# COMPACT_ATOMS: atom_id res chain seq x y z
N TYR A 1 -20.37 6.70 -14.27
CA TYR A 1 -19.64 5.53 -13.76
C TYR A 1 -19.75 5.54 -12.23
N ASN A 2 -20.15 4.43 -11.60
CA ASN A 2 -20.34 4.34 -10.14
C ASN A 2 -19.02 3.89 -9.48
N PRO A 3 -18.50 4.56 -8.44
CA PRO A 3 -17.27 4.11 -7.78
C PRO A 3 -17.43 2.70 -7.19
N THR A 4 -16.40 1.87 -7.31
CA THR A 4 -16.39 0.53 -6.71
C THR A 4 -16.20 0.62 -5.20
N THR A 5 -16.64 -0.41 -4.47
CA THR A 5 -16.43 -0.50 -3.02
C THR A 5 -14.96 -0.31 -2.65
N ALA A 6 -14.03 -0.97 -3.36
CA ALA A 6 -12.60 -0.82 -3.13
C ALA A 6 -12.12 0.64 -3.33
N SER A 7 -12.57 1.32 -4.41
CA SER A 7 -12.22 2.72 -4.64
C SER A 7 -12.76 3.66 -3.55
N LEU A 8 -13.95 3.36 -3.02
CA LEU A 8 -14.54 4.10 -1.90
C LEU A 8 -13.73 3.88 -0.61
N ARG A 9 -13.25 2.65 -0.34
CA ARG A 9 -12.39 2.35 0.82
C ARG A 9 -11.05 3.08 0.74
N VAL A 10 -10.39 3.03 -0.41
CA VAL A 10 -9.13 3.77 -0.65
C VAL A 10 -9.35 5.27 -0.44
N ASN A 11 -10.42 5.84 -1.02
CA ASN A 11 -10.72 7.26 -0.86
C ASN A 11 -11.11 7.65 0.57
N ALA A 12 -11.78 6.77 1.32
CA ALA A 12 -12.11 7.00 2.71
C ALA A 12 -10.85 7.07 3.59
N ILE A 13 -9.90 6.15 3.41
CA ILE A 13 -8.60 6.18 4.09
C ILE A 13 -7.86 7.47 3.76
N ARG A 14 -7.80 7.82 2.46
CA ARG A 14 -7.17 9.06 1.99
C ARG A 14 -7.79 10.30 2.63
N ALA A 15 -9.11 10.42 2.59
CA ALA A 15 -9.83 11.57 3.14
C ALA A 15 -9.65 11.70 4.65
N ALA A 16 -9.68 10.57 5.39
CA ALA A 16 -9.44 10.56 6.82
C ALA A 16 -8.01 11.02 7.15
N ALA A 17 -7.00 10.48 6.46
CA ALA A 17 -5.61 10.87 6.66
C ALA A 17 -5.36 12.35 6.33
N THR A 18 -5.91 12.85 5.22
CA THR A 18 -5.82 14.29 4.86
C THR A 18 -6.47 15.17 5.93
N SER A 19 -7.62 14.78 6.46
CA SER A 19 -8.30 15.51 7.53
C SER A 19 -7.46 15.56 8.82
N ILE A 20 -6.84 14.43 9.19
CA ILE A 20 -5.95 14.34 10.36
C ILE A 20 -4.70 15.21 10.18
N LEU A 21 -4.05 15.12 9.01
CA LEU A 21 -2.84 15.90 8.68
C LEU A 21 -3.10 17.41 8.62
N ALA A 22 -4.34 17.83 8.34
CA ALA A 22 -4.71 19.25 8.34
C ALA A 22 -4.81 19.85 9.76
N ARG A 23 -4.75 19.03 10.82
CA ARG A 23 -4.83 19.51 12.19
C ARG A 23 -3.47 20.06 12.65
N PRO A 24 -3.41 21.26 13.25
CA PRO A 24 -2.15 21.90 13.63
C PRO A 24 -1.43 21.20 14.80
N ASP A 25 -2.14 20.38 15.58
CA ASP A 25 -1.58 19.61 16.70
C ASP A 25 -0.96 18.27 16.25
N VAL A 26 -1.15 17.87 14.99
CA VAL A 26 -0.58 16.63 14.43
C VAL A 26 0.77 16.94 13.80
N THR A 27 1.84 16.43 14.41
CA THR A 27 3.21 16.57 13.89
C THR A 27 3.65 15.40 13.02
N ARG A 28 2.94 14.26 13.12
CA ARG A 28 3.27 13.02 12.43
C ARG A 28 2.04 12.12 12.32
N LEU A 29 1.90 11.46 11.18
CA LEU A 29 0.90 10.43 10.95
C LEU A 29 1.58 9.21 10.31
N ASP A 30 1.38 8.04 10.92
CA ASP A 30 1.73 6.75 10.36
C ASP A 30 0.44 6.02 9.96
N LEU A 31 0.46 5.25 8.87
CA LEU A 31 -0.69 4.47 8.40
C LEU A 31 -0.47 2.97 8.61
N VAL A 32 -1.47 2.29 9.14
CA VAL A 32 -1.45 0.83 9.34
C VAL A 32 -2.67 0.21 8.67
N GLY A 33 -2.46 -0.73 7.75
CA GLY A 33 -3.50 -1.49 7.07
C GLY A 33 -3.38 -2.98 7.36
N LEU A 34 -4.39 -3.57 7.99
CA LEU A 34 -4.38 -4.98 8.40
C LEU A 34 -5.29 -5.81 7.49
N GLU A 35 -4.95 -7.09 7.32
CA GLU A 35 -5.75 -8.06 6.55
C GLU A 35 -6.16 -7.49 5.18
N VAL A 36 -7.45 -7.53 4.85
CA VAL A 36 -8.01 -7.03 3.57
C VAL A 36 -7.79 -5.52 3.36
N ALA A 37 -7.58 -4.75 4.44
CA ALA A 37 -7.36 -3.31 4.34
C ALA A 37 -5.93 -2.95 3.94
N GLY A 38 -4.96 -3.86 4.05
CA GLY A 38 -3.57 -3.58 3.71
C GLY A 38 -3.37 -3.07 2.28
N PRO A 39 -3.90 -3.76 1.24
CA PRO A 39 -3.84 -3.26 -0.14
C PRO A 39 -4.53 -1.89 -0.32
N TRP A 40 -5.67 -1.65 0.35
CA TRP A 40 -6.35 -0.35 0.28
C TRP A 40 -5.51 0.76 0.89
N THR A 41 -4.91 0.52 2.06
CA THR A 41 -4.03 1.45 2.75
C THR A 41 -2.80 1.75 1.92
N LEU A 42 -2.20 0.75 1.26
CA LEU A 42 -1.05 0.95 0.38
C LEU A 42 -1.39 1.86 -0.81
N LEU A 43 -2.52 1.62 -1.47
CA LEU A 43 -2.98 2.48 -2.58
C LEU A 43 -3.31 3.91 -2.10
N ALA A 44 -3.93 4.06 -0.93
CA ALA A 44 -4.23 5.37 -0.36
C ALA A 44 -2.95 6.13 0.00
N ARG A 45 -1.97 5.44 0.61
CA ARG A 45 -0.66 6.01 0.98
C ARG A 45 0.10 6.56 -0.22
N ALA A 46 0.02 5.91 -1.37
CA ALA A 46 0.67 6.39 -2.60
C ALA A 46 0.23 7.82 -3.00
N LEU A 47 -0.94 8.27 -2.53
CA LEU A 47 -1.49 9.61 -2.79
C LEU A 47 -1.28 10.60 -1.63
N LEU A 48 -0.54 10.21 -0.59
CA LEU A 48 -0.37 10.98 0.65
C LEU A 48 1.12 11.16 0.99
N PRO A 49 1.82 12.12 0.35
CA PRO A 49 3.26 12.30 0.54
C PRO A 49 3.66 12.64 1.99
N ASP A 50 2.77 13.29 2.76
CA ASP A 50 3.04 13.76 4.13
C ASP A 50 2.87 12.68 5.22
N VAL A 51 2.49 11.46 4.85
CA VAL A 51 2.48 10.33 5.81
C VAL A 51 3.91 9.89 6.08
N HIS A 52 4.28 9.82 7.35
CA HIS A 52 5.65 9.55 7.78
C HIS A 52 6.06 8.09 7.52
N ALA A 53 5.29 7.11 8.01
CA ALA A 53 5.55 5.69 7.79
C ALA A 53 4.28 4.92 7.44
N THR A 54 4.44 3.76 6.81
CA THR A 54 3.30 2.90 6.45
C THR A 54 3.60 1.44 6.70
N GLU A 55 2.66 0.75 7.33
CA GLU A 55 2.71 -0.68 7.60
C GLU A 55 1.47 -1.34 6.99
N VAL A 56 1.65 -2.35 6.16
CA VAL A 56 0.54 -3.03 5.49
C VAL A 56 0.71 -4.54 5.48
N ASP A 57 -0.40 -5.24 5.72
CA ASP A 57 -0.53 -6.67 5.48
C ASP A 57 -0.94 -6.93 4.03
N LEU A 58 -0.10 -7.65 3.30
CA LEU A 58 -0.33 -8.03 1.91
C LEU A 58 -0.53 -9.54 1.73
N ALA A 59 -0.89 -10.27 2.79
CA ALA A 59 -1.15 -11.71 2.72
C ALA A 59 -2.17 -12.09 1.64
N ALA A 60 -3.20 -11.26 1.43
CA ALA A 60 -4.20 -11.46 0.38
C ALA A 60 -3.59 -11.44 -1.05
N LEU A 61 -2.41 -10.83 -1.24
CA LEU A 61 -1.72 -10.74 -2.53
C LEU A 61 -0.57 -11.76 -2.66
N ALA A 62 -0.41 -12.67 -1.69
CA ALA A 62 0.72 -13.58 -1.60
C ALA A 62 0.86 -14.49 -2.83
N ASP A 63 -0.26 -14.95 -3.39
CA ASP A 63 -0.28 -15.91 -4.48
C ASP A 63 -0.10 -15.26 -5.89
N ASP A 64 0.06 -13.93 -5.97
CA ASP A 64 0.16 -13.14 -7.23
C ASP A 64 -0.90 -13.53 -8.28
N THR A 65 -2.09 -13.94 -7.83
CA THR A 65 -3.23 -14.26 -8.69
C THR A 65 -4.09 -13.02 -8.93
N ASP A 66 -4.98 -13.09 -9.92
CA ASP A 66 -5.96 -12.03 -10.16
C ASP A 66 -7.14 -12.07 -9.17
N ILE A 67 -7.29 -13.12 -8.36
CA ILE A 67 -8.45 -13.31 -7.46
C ILE A 67 -8.66 -12.10 -6.53
N PRO A 68 -7.65 -11.58 -5.82
CA PRO A 68 -7.82 -10.44 -4.92
C PRO A 68 -8.21 -9.16 -5.66
N PHE A 69 -7.80 -9.02 -6.93
CA PHE A 69 -8.16 -7.89 -7.78
C PHE A 69 -9.58 -7.97 -8.32
N LEU A 70 -10.21 -9.15 -8.29
CA LEU A 70 -11.58 -9.37 -8.69
C LEU A 70 -12.55 -9.34 -7.50
N SER A 71 -12.09 -9.72 -6.29
CA SER A 71 -12.89 -9.67 -5.06
C SER A 71 -12.73 -8.33 -4.33
N ASP A 72 -11.61 -8.15 -3.63
CA ASP A 72 -11.45 -7.17 -2.57
C ASP A 72 -10.83 -5.86 -3.06
N LEU A 73 -10.09 -5.92 -4.17
CA LEU A 73 -9.40 -4.80 -4.80
C LEU A 73 -9.96 -4.48 -6.19
N PHE A 74 -11.24 -4.79 -6.42
CA PHE A 74 -11.89 -4.50 -7.70
C PHE A 74 -11.99 -2.99 -7.95
N ILE A 75 -11.04 -2.47 -8.73
CA ILE A 75 -10.97 -1.10 -9.23
C ILE A 75 -10.66 -1.20 -10.73
N PRO A 76 -11.59 -0.81 -11.62
CA PRO A 76 -11.38 -0.92 -13.05
C PRO A 76 -10.13 -0.20 -13.53
N LEU A 77 -9.42 -0.88 -14.43
CA LEU A 77 -8.13 -0.48 -14.99
C LEU A 77 -6.97 -0.37 -13.98
N LEU A 78 -7.14 -0.73 -12.70
CA LEU A 78 -6.06 -0.69 -11.72
C LEU A 78 -4.84 -1.52 -12.14
N ARG A 79 -5.07 -2.74 -12.64
CA ARG A 79 -4.00 -3.61 -13.16
C ARG A 79 -3.29 -2.99 -14.36
N ARG A 80 -4.02 -2.29 -15.23
CA ARG A 80 -3.44 -1.55 -16.37
C ARG A 80 -2.63 -0.33 -15.92
N ALA A 81 -3.00 0.29 -14.81
CA ALA A 81 -2.26 1.37 -14.18
C ALA A 81 -1.04 0.88 -13.36
N GLY A 82 -0.76 -0.43 -13.37
CA GLY A 82 0.39 -1.02 -12.69
C GLY A 82 0.15 -1.39 -11.23
N ASP A 83 -1.11 -1.45 -10.77
CA ASP A 83 -1.52 -2.00 -9.47
C ASP A 83 -0.74 -1.49 -8.24
N VAL A 84 -0.58 -2.34 -7.22
CA VAL A 84 0.20 -2.06 -6.01
C VAL A 84 1.69 -1.87 -6.30
N ARG A 85 2.18 -2.37 -7.45
CA ARG A 85 3.55 -2.16 -7.91
C ARG A 85 3.82 -0.68 -8.19
N THR A 86 2.87 0.05 -8.78
CA THR A 86 2.96 1.52 -8.96
C THR A 86 2.92 2.25 -7.61
N ALA A 87 2.10 1.78 -6.66
CA ALA A 87 2.09 2.35 -5.32
C ALA A 87 3.46 2.26 -4.63
N ALA A 88 4.18 1.15 -4.78
CA ALA A 88 5.55 1.01 -4.27
C ALA A 88 6.48 2.11 -4.80
N VAL A 89 6.43 2.40 -6.11
CA VAL A 89 7.24 3.44 -6.76
C VAL A 89 6.91 4.83 -6.22
N MET A 90 5.64 5.12 -5.98
CA MET A 90 5.20 6.42 -5.46
C MET A 90 5.53 6.63 -3.98
N ILE A 91 5.66 5.56 -3.20
CA ILE A 91 5.94 5.63 -1.77
C ILE A 91 7.43 5.75 -1.51
N ALA A 92 8.28 5.06 -2.28
CA ALA A 92 9.72 5.18 -2.13
C ALA A 92 10.17 6.65 -2.31
N PRO A 93 11.08 7.17 -1.46
CA PRO A 93 11.90 6.46 -0.47
C PRO A 93 11.32 6.42 0.96
N ALA A 94 10.04 6.72 1.19
CA ALA A 94 9.47 6.80 2.53
C ALA A 94 9.43 5.43 3.25
N PRO A 95 9.48 5.38 4.59
CA PRO A 95 9.40 4.13 5.35
C PRO A 95 8.16 3.27 5.02
N LEU A 96 8.39 2.01 4.65
CA LEU A 96 7.36 1.04 4.33
C LEU A 96 7.68 -0.33 4.95
N THR A 97 6.73 -0.85 5.71
CA THR A 97 6.78 -2.19 6.30
C THR A 97 5.71 -3.06 5.65
N LEU A 98 6.11 -4.21 5.09
CA LEU A 98 5.23 -5.17 4.45
C LEU A 98 5.15 -6.44 5.32
N HIS A 99 3.93 -6.89 5.60
CA HIS A 99 3.65 -8.15 6.27
C HIS A 99 2.94 -9.12 5.34
N GLY A 100 3.07 -10.41 5.61
CA GLY A 100 2.28 -11.44 4.91
C GLY A 100 2.73 -11.71 3.48
N LEU A 101 3.77 -11.03 2.99
CA LEU A 101 4.27 -11.18 1.63
C LEU A 101 5.39 -12.23 1.59
N PRO A 102 5.19 -13.41 0.98
CA PRO A 102 6.22 -14.43 0.85
C PRO A 102 7.33 -14.01 -0.13
N GLU A 103 8.39 -14.80 -0.21
CA GLU A 103 9.34 -14.68 -1.31
C GLU A 103 8.65 -14.90 -2.65
N GLY A 104 8.91 -14.02 -3.62
CA GLY A 104 8.24 -14.06 -4.92
C GLY A 104 8.40 -12.78 -5.74
N PRO A 105 7.75 -12.71 -6.92
CA PRO A 105 7.91 -11.60 -7.86
C PRO A 105 7.45 -10.26 -7.27
N LEU A 106 6.31 -10.24 -6.56
CA LEU A 106 5.79 -9.02 -5.96
C LEU A 106 6.73 -8.49 -4.87
N ARG A 107 7.25 -9.36 -3.99
CA ARG A 107 8.24 -8.97 -2.98
C ARG A 107 9.51 -8.42 -3.63
N THR A 108 10.03 -9.13 -4.64
CA THR A 108 11.22 -8.72 -5.39
C THR A 108 11.01 -7.33 -6.01
N TRP A 109 9.80 -7.03 -6.51
CA TRP A 109 9.47 -5.71 -7.03
C TRP A 109 9.63 -4.60 -5.98
N PHE A 110 9.09 -4.77 -4.76
CA PHE A 110 9.27 -3.78 -3.70
C PHE A 110 10.75 -3.58 -3.33
N GLU A 111 11.49 -4.68 -3.19
CA GLU A 111 12.92 -4.65 -2.88
C GLU A 111 13.73 -3.94 -3.98
N ASP A 112 13.41 -4.18 -5.24
CA ASP A 112 14.04 -3.56 -6.40
C ASP A 112 13.75 -2.06 -6.49
N VAL A 113 12.51 -1.64 -6.22
CA VAL A 113 12.12 -0.22 -6.19
C VAL A 113 12.89 0.53 -5.10
N TYR A 114 12.93 0.00 -3.87
CA TYR A 114 13.66 0.65 -2.78
C TYR A 114 15.17 0.61 -2.98
N ARG A 115 15.69 -0.43 -3.63
CA ARG A 115 17.08 -0.45 -4.09
C ARG A 115 17.36 0.65 -5.10
N ALA A 116 16.52 0.79 -6.13
CA ALA A 116 16.67 1.79 -7.18
C ALA A 116 16.57 3.23 -6.64
N ALA A 117 15.70 3.45 -5.65
CA ALA A 117 15.57 4.72 -4.95
C ALA A 117 16.72 5.02 -3.97
N GLY A 118 17.70 4.12 -3.81
CA GLY A 118 18.79 4.28 -2.84
C GLY A 118 18.33 4.20 -1.38
N ALA A 119 17.15 3.65 -1.13
CA ALA A 119 16.45 3.71 0.15
C ALA A 119 16.18 2.32 0.76
N ARG A 120 16.99 1.30 0.45
CA ARG A 120 16.83 -0.06 0.99
C ARG A 120 16.55 -0.11 2.51
N PRO A 121 17.21 0.69 3.38
CA PRO A 121 16.94 0.65 4.82
C PRO A 121 15.53 1.10 5.22
N MET A 122 14.79 1.75 4.32
CA MET A 122 13.43 2.23 4.55
C MET A 122 12.37 1.16 4.25
N LEU A 123 12.74 0.04 3.63
CA LEU A 123 11.85 -1.09 3.39
C LEU A 123 12.12 -2.20 4.42
N SER A 124 11.08 -2.61 5.13
CA SER A 124 11.08 -3.83 5.95
C SER A 124 10.07 -4.82 5.42
N VAL A 125 10.45 -6.08 5.26
CA VAL A 125 9.55 -7.14 4.80
C VAL A 125 9.56 -8.28 5.81
N HIS A 126 8.37 -8.64 6.29
CA HIS A 126 8.14 -9.74 7.22
C HIS A 126 7.32 -10.81 6.51
N GLY A 127 7.82 -12.05 6.53
CA GLY A 127 7.14 -13.19 5.93
C GLY A 127 5.78 -13.49 6.56
N PRO A 128 5.02 -14.44 5.99
CA PRO A 128 3.74 -14.86 6.53
C PRO A 128 3.89 -15.36 7.97
N ARG A 129 2.94 -14.98 8.85
CA ARG A 129 2.87 -15.54 10.20
C ARG A 129 2.46 -17.02 10.09
N PRO A 130 3.06 -17.92 10.89
CA PRO A 130 2.75 -19.35 10.88
C PRO A 130 1.32 -19.65 11.33
#